data_AF-A0A7S1T929-F1
#
_entry.id   AF-A0A7S1T929-F1
#
_cell.length_a   1.000
_cell.length_b   1.000
_cell.length_c   1.000
_cell.angle_alpha   90.00
_cell.angle_beta   90.00
_cell.angle_gamma   90.00
#
_symmetry.space_group_name_H-M   'P 1'
#
loop_
_entity.id
_entity.type
_entity.pdbx_description
1 polymer ?
#
loop_
_entity_poly.entity_id
_entity_poly.type
_entity_poly.pdbx_seq_one_letter_code
_entity_poly.pdbx_strand_id
1 'polypeptide(L)'
;MALRVLGAGKRVAALGARRPVLATCRPFSGQNQGATFATEQSNVKDAFKYCREQVQRFDHDNYLWVLKLPKDTQAATLCLRAFNVETALVADASKESQIQQMRMLWWREAVKAIFSSTEATPKHPVVQALEFVASAR
;
A
#
# COMPACT_ATOMS: atom_id res chain seq x y z
N MET A 1 39.91 20.80 -45.86
CA MET A 1 40.94 20.01 -46.56
C MET A 1 41.31 18.87 -45.62
N ALA A 2 40.96 17.60 -45.75
CA ALA A 2 40.44 16.74 -46.81
C ALA A 2 39.29 15.88 -46.20
N LEU A 3 38.13 15.69 -46.84
CA LEU A 3 37.86 14.74 -47.93
C LEU A 3 38.16 13.28 -47.54
N ARG A 4 37.09 12.48 -47.40
CA ARG A 4 36.78 11.26 -48.21
C ARG A 4 37.11 9.97 -47.44
N VAL A 5 36.43 8.83 -47.58
CA VAL A 5 35.33 8.36 -48.43
C VAL A 5 35.01 6.92 -48.01
N LEU A 6 33.73 6.56 -48.16
CA LEU A 6 33.11 5.25 -48.44
C LEU A 6 33.82 3.92 -48.14
N GLY A 7 32.99 3.00 -47.64
CA GLY A 7 32.82 1.65 -48.19
C GLY A 7 31.58 1.01 -47.55
N ALA A 8 30.41 0.98 -48.19
CA ALA A 8 29.98 -0.05 -49.16
C ALA A 8 30.23 -1.47 -48.61
N GLY A 9 29.27 -2.37 -48.42
CA GLY A 9 27.86 -2.46 -48.79
C GLY A 9 27.50 -3.96 -48.75
N LYS A 10 26.22 -4.29 -48.62
CA LYS A 10 25.59 -5.42 -49.33
C LYS A 10 24.09 -5.41 -49.10
N ARG A 11 23.36 -5.33 -50.21
CA ARG A 11 21.93 -5.57 -50.33
C ARG A 11 21.71 -7.07 -50.47
N VAL A 12 20.68 -7.61 -49.85
CA VAL A 12 19.98 -8.80 -50.31
C VAL A 12 18.48 -8.56 -50.12
N ALA A 13 17.76 -8.58 -51.24
CA ALA A 13 16.30 -8.63 -51.34
C ALA A 13 15.85 -10.09 -51.04
N ALA A 14 14.61 -10.49 -50.77
CA ALA A 14 13.31 -10.03 -51.21
C ALA A 14 12.24 -10.89 -50.50
N LEU A 15 10.98 -10.60 -50.85
CA LEU A 15 9.81 -11.49 -50.86
C LEU A 15 9.06 -11.66 -49.53
N GLY A 16 7.82 -11.17 -49.58
CA GLY A 16 6.93 -11.06 -48.44
C GLY A 16 6.16 -12.33 -48.10
N ALA A 17 5.47 -12.23 -46.98
CA ALA A 17 4.36 -13.10 -46.63
C ALA A 17 3.38 -12.31 -45.76
N ARG A 18 2.23 -12.02 -46.38
CA ARG A 18 0.88 -11.83 -45.86
C ARG A 18 0.70 -11.77 -44.33
N ARG A 19 0.03 -10.70 -43.89
CA ARG A 19 -0.63 -10.61 -42.57
C ARG A 19 -1.74 -11.67 -42.46
N PRO A 20 -1.87 -12.35 -41.32
CA PRO A 20 -3.18 -12.70 -40.79
C PRO A 20 -3.48 -11.84 -39.56
N VAL A 21 -4.53 -11.02 -39.66
CA VAL A 21 -5.29 -10.58 -38.49
C VAL A 21 -6.00 -11.82 -37.98
N LEU A 22 -5.54 -12.38 -36.87
CA LEU A 22 -6.27 -13.41 -36.15
C LEU A 22 -6.53 -12.94 -34.73
N ALA A 23 -7.82 -12.91 -34.44
CA ALA A 23 -8.48 -12.31 -33.31
C ALA A 23 -7.85 -12.75 -31.97
N THR A 24 -7.55 -11.77 -31.13
CA THR A 24 -7.41 -11.99 -29.70
C THR A 24 -8.79 -12.39 -29.17
N CYS A 25 -9.06 -13.69 -29.07
CA CYS A 25 -10.05 -14.18 -28.12
C CYS A 25 -9.48 -13.95 -26.72
N ARG A 26 -9.71 -12.74 -26.16
CA ARG A 26 -9.62 -12.55 -24.72
C ARG A 26 -10.77 -13.36 -24.11
N PRO A 27 -10.53 -14.37 -23.26
CA PRO A 27 -11.60 -14.89 -22.45
C PRO A 27 -12.09 -13.76 -21.54
N PHE A 28 -13.36 -13.38 -21.68
CA PHE A 28 -14.07 -12.61 -20.67
C PHE A 28 -14.24 -13.53 -19.45
N SER A 29 -13.19 -13.62 -18.64
CA SER A 29 -13.30 -14.25 -17.32
C SER A 29 -13.97 -13.23 -16.42
N GLY A 30 -15.24 -13.52 -16.10
CA GLY A 30 -16.11 -12.68 -15.30
C GLY A 30 -15.40 -12.21 -14.05
N GLN A 31 -15.31 -10.88 -13.89
CA GLN A 31 -14.87 -10.30 -12.64
C GLN A 31 -15.91 -10.67 -11.59
N ASN A 32 -15.57 -11.64 -10.76
CA ASN A 32 -16.29 -11.96 -9.54
C ASN A 32 -16.00 -10.85 -8.51
N GLN A 33 -16.39 -9.60 -8.83
CA GLN A 33 -16.14 -8.42 -7.99
C GLN A 33 -16.82 -8.55 -6.63
N GLY A 34 -17.86 -9.39 -6.50
CA GLY A 34 -18.57 -9.60 -5.24
C GLY A 34 -17.76 -10.30 -4.15
N ALA A 35 -16.79 -11.16 -4.50
CA ALA A 35 -16.01 -11.92 -3.51
C ALA A 35 -14.74 -11.20 -3.03
N THR A 36 -14.12 -10.37 -3.87
CA THR A 36 -12.94 -9.57 -3.51
C THR A 36 -13.31 -8.42 -2.58
N PHE A 37 -14.38 -7.69 -2.89
CA PHE A 37 -14.86 -6.58 -2.04
C PHE A 37 -15.26 -7.05 -0.64
N ALA A 38 -15.89 -8.21 -0.50
CA ALA A 38 -16.26 -8.75 0.81
C ALA A 38 -15.03 -9.09 1.68
N THR A 39 -13.96 -9.63 1.06
CA THR A 39 -12.71 -9.98 1.75
C THR A 39 -11.88 -8.75 2.13
N GLU A 40 -11.88 -7.72 1.28
CA GLU A 40 -11.22 -6.44 1.57
C GLU A 40 -11.96 -5.65 2.66
N GLN A 41 -13.29 -5.64 2.64
CA GLN A 41 -14.10 -4.98 3.66
C GLN A 41 -14.03 -5.66 5.03
N SER A 42 -13.94 -6.99 5.09
CA SER A 42 -13.67 -7.69 6.35
C SER A 42 -12.29 -7.32 6.89
N ASN A 43 -11.29 -7.22 6.02
CA ASN A 43 -9.94 -6.85 6.38
C ASN A 43 -9.86 -5.44 7.01
N VAL A 44 -10.56 -4.46 6.44
CA VAL A 44 -10.62 -3.09 7.00
C VAL A 44 -11.32 -3.06 8.36
N LYS A 45 -12.42 -3.82 8.55
CA LYS A 45 -13.08 -3.91 9.86
C LYS A 45 -12.19 -4.54 10.92
N ASP A 46 -11.47 -5.59 10.56
CA ASP A 46 -10.51 -6.27 11.45
C ASP A 46 -9.33 -5.34 11.79
N ALA A 47 -8.85 -4.56 10.82
CA ALA A 47 -7.85 -3.52 11.02
C ALA A 47 -8.29 -2.44 12.02
N PHE A 48 -9.53 -1.93 11.92
CA PHE A 48 -10.06 -0.99 12.91
C PHE A 48 -10.27 -1.62 14.29
N LYS A 49 -10.69 -2.89 14.34
CA LYS A 49 -10.79 -3.63 15.60
C LYS A 49 -9.42 -3.75 16.26
N TYR A 50 -8.38 -4.10 15.50
CA TYR A 50 -7.00 -4.13 15.99
C TYR A 50 -6.56 -2.77 16.55
N CYS A 51 -6.80 -1.68 15.81
CA CYS A 51 -6.46 -0.34 16.27
C CYS A 51 -7.14 0.01 17.60
N ARG A 52 -8.44 -0.33 17.75
CA ARG A 52 -9.16 -0.12 19.00
C ARG A 52 -8.55 -0.91 20.15
N GLU A 53 -8.26 -2.19 19.95
CA GLU A 53 -7.69 -3.06 20.98
C GLU A 53 -6.29 -2.59 21.40
N GLN A 54 -5.47 -2.11 20.46
CA GLN A 54 -4.16 -1.53 20.77
C GLN A 54 -4.28 -0.31 21.68
N VAL A 55 -5.12 0.67 21.31
CA VAL A 55 -5.33 1.88 22.12
C VAL A 55 -5.92 1.52 23.48
N GLN A 56 -6.87 0.57 23.54
CA GLN A 56 -7.45 0.13 24.81
C GLN A 56 -6.41 -0.48 25.78
N ARG A 57 -5.40 -1.18 25.25
CA ARG A 57 -4.36 -1.85 26.05
C ARG A 57 -3.23 -0.92 26.47
N PHE A 58 -2.76 -0.06 25.57
CA PHE A 58 -1.57 0.76 25.78
C PHE A 58 -1.85 2.23 26.10
N ASP A 59 -3.03 2.74 25.78
CA ASP A 59 -3.42 4.14 25.95
C ASP A 59 -4.90 4.27 26.38
N HIS A 60 -5.19 3.73 27.58
CA HIS A 60 -6.55 3.60 28.10
C HIS A 60 -7.26 4.95 28.28
N ASP A 61 -6.55 5.98 28.76
CA ASP A 61 -7.14 7.30 28.99
C ASP A 61 -7.62 7.95 27.69
N ASN A 62 -6.83 7.85 26.62
CA ASN A 62 -7.26 8.33 25.30
C ASN A 62 -8.39 7.47 24.74
N TYR A 63 -8.41 6.16 24.98
CA TYR A 63 -9.55 5.31 24.59
C TYR A 63 -10.86 5.83 25.19
N LEU A 64 -10.87 6.17 26.49
CA LEU A 64 -12.06 6.73 27.15
C LEU A 64 -12.49 8.08 26.57
N TRP A 65 -11.52 8.93 26.22
CA TRP A 65 -11.81 10.22 25.56
C TRP A 65 -12.44 10.03 24.19
N VAL A 66 -11.92 9.09 23.39
CA VAL A 66 -12.47 8.79 22.07
C VAL A 66 -13.92 8.33 22.13
N LEU A 67 -14.33 7.60 23.17
CA LEU A 67 -15.74 7.20 23.34
C LEU A 67 -16.71 8.39 23.42
N LYS A 68 -16.22 9.59 23.75
CA LYS A 68 -17.00 10.83 23.82
C LYS A 68 -16.99 11.63 22.52
N LEU A 69 -16.15 11.29 21.55
CA LEU A 69 -16.09 11.98 20.25
C LEU A 69 -17.27 11.60 19.34
N PRO A 70 -17.63 12.44 18.36
CA PRO A 70 -18.58 12.08 17.31
C PRO A 70 -18.11 10.84 16.53
N LYS A 71 -19.05 9.94 16.22
CA LYS A 71 -18.76 8.62 15.60
C LYS A 71 -17.89 8.73 14.34
N ASP A 72 -18.08 9.79 13.56
CA ASP A 72 -17.37 10.02 12.30
C ASP A 72 -15.86 10.25 12.52
N THR A 73 -15.48 10.82 13.66
CA THR A 73 -14.07 11.12 14.01
C THR A 73 -13.42 10.04 14.86
N GLN A 74 -14.21 9.14 15.47
CA GLN A 74 -13.70 8.10 16.36
C GLN A 74 -12.75 7.16 15.63
N ALA A 75 -13.12 6.70 14.43
CA ALA A 75 -12.33 5.75 13.66
C ALA A 75 -10.95 6.33 13.29
N ALA A 76 -10.93 7.56 12.79
CA ALA A 76 -9.70 8.28 12.46
C ALA A 76 -8.81 8.50 13.69
N THR A 77 -9.42 8.88 14.82
CA THR A 77 -8.70 9.13 16.07
C THR A 77 -8.09 7.85 16.64
N LEU A 78 -8.83 6.73 16.67
CA LEU A 78 -8.31 5.43 17.12
C LEU A 78 -7.17 4.94 16.23
N CYS A 79 -7.31 5.11 14.91
CA CYS A 79 -6.30 4.71 13.95
C CYS A 79 -4.98 5.47 14.18
N LEU A 80 -5.05 6.80 14.32
CA LEU A 80 -3.87 7.62 14.58
C LEU A 80 -3.24 7.31 15.94
N ARG A 81 -4.06 7.07 16.97
CA ARG A 81 -3.57 6.66 18.29
C ARG A 81 -2.91 5.29 18.27
N ALA A 82 -3.46 4.32 17.53
CA ALA A 82 -2.86 3.01 17.36
C ALA A 82 -1.50 3.08 16.66
N PHE A 83 -1.36 3.93 15.65
CA PHE A 83 -0.06 4.21 15.02
C PHE A 83 0.96 4.80 16.01
N ASN A 84 0.53 5.74 16.87
CA ASN A 84 1.39 6.27 17.91
C ASN A 84 1.83 5.19 18.91
N VAL A 85 0.93 4.29 19.29
CA VAL A 85 1.26 3.14 20.17
C VAL A 85 2.30 2.24 19.50
N GLU A 86 2.09 1.83 18.26
CA GLU A 86 3.04 0.95 17.55
C GLU A 86 4.44 1.57 17.42
N THR A 87 4.52 2.87 17.13
CA THR A 87 5.81 3.57 17.02
C THR A 87 6.49 3.78 18.37
N ALA A 88 5.73 4.03 19.44
CA ALA A 88 6.28 4.06 20.81
C ALA A 88 6.84 2.70 21.22
N LEU A 89 6.12 1.60 20.92
CA LEU A 89 6.55 0.24 21.23
C LEU A 89 7.84 -0.17 20.50
N VAL A 90 8.21 0.48 19.39
CA VAL A 90 9.49 0.20 18.71
C VAL A 90 10.68 0.46 19.65
N ALA A 91 10.61 1.50 20.48
CA ALA A 91 11.67 1.82 21.43
C ALA A 91 11.78 0.76 22.55
N ASP A 92 10.65 0.23 23.00
CA ASP A 92 10.59 -0.76 24.08
C ASP A 92 10.86 -2.20 23.61
N ALA A 93 10.66 -2.49 22.31
CA ALA A 93 10.74 -3.85 21.76
C ALA A 93 12.17 -4.41 21.66
N SER A 94 13.21 -3.57 21.67
CA SER A 94 14.60 -4.00 21.50
C SER A 94 15.55 -3.04 22.21
N LYS A 95 16.65 -3.56 22.77
CA LYS A 95 17.74 -2.73 23.33
C LYS A 95 18.76 -2.28 22.27
N GLU A 96 18.81 -3.00 21.14
CA GLU A 96 19.73 -2.71 20.04
C GLU A 96 19.18 -1.58 19.17
N SER A 97 19.93 -0.48 19.07
CA SER A 97 19.53 0.73 18.34
C SER A 97 19.33 0.50 16.85
N GLN A 98 20.11 -0.39 16.24
CA GLN A 98 19.99 -0.73 14.82
C GLN A 98 18.64 -1.36 14.47
N ILE A 99 18.11 -2.24 15.33
CA ILE A 99 16.82 -2.91 15.11
C ILE A 99 15.68 -1.89 15.20
N GLN A 100 15.75 -0.97 16.18
CA GLN A 100 14.78 0.10 16.33
C GLN A 100 14.76 1.00 15.09
N GLN A 101 15.94 1.40 14.59
CA GLN A 101 16.06 2.20 13.38
C GLN A 101 15.46 1.52 12.15
N MET A 102 15.69 0.21 11.98
CA MET A 102 15.10 -0.56 10.88
C MET A 102 13.57 -0.60 10.95
N ARG A 103 13.00 -0.76 12.15
CA ARG A 103 11.53 -0.70 12.35
C ARG A 103 10.96 0.68 12.08
N MET A 104 11.63 1.75 12.52
CA MET A 104 11.21 3.12 12.23
C MET A 104 11.33 3.46 10.74
N LEU A 105 12.37 2.95 10.07
CA LEU A 105 12.53 3.05 8.62
C LEU A 105 11.34 2.37 7.91
N TRP A 106 11.00 1.15 8.33
CA TRP A 106 9.83 0.44 7.79
C TRP A 106 8.53 1.25 7.97
N TRP A 107 8.28 1.79 9.17
CA TRP A 107 7.08 2.63 9.41
C TRP A 107 7.05 3.86 8.51
N ARG A 108 8.19 4.51 8.30
CA ARG A 108 8.30 5.66 7.40
C ARG A 108 7.99 5.28 5.95
N GLU A 109 8.48 4.14 5.47
CA GLU A 109 8.17 3.68 4.12
C GLU A 109 6.72 3.23 3.98
N ALA A 110 6.15 2.56 4.99
CA ALA A 110 4.74 2.19 5.00
C ALA A 110 3.83 3.42 4.89
N VAL A 111 4.11 4.51 5.61
CA VAL A 111 3.35 5.75 5.51
C VAL A 111 3.54 6.42 4.15
N LYS A 112 4.77 6.43 3.60
CA LYS A 112 5.02 6.96 2.24
C LYS A 112 4.24 6.20 1.17
N ALA A 113 4.12 4.87 1.31
CA ALA A 113 3.37 4.04 0.38
C ALA A 113 1.89 4.43 0.36
N ILE A 114 1.27 4.74 1.51
CA ILE A 114 -0.14 5.18 1.59
C ILE A 114 -0.42 6.41 0.72
N PHE A 115 0.53 7.36 0.67
CA PHE A 115 0.36 8.61 -0.10
C PHE A 115 0.93 8.53 -1.52
N SER A 116 1.57 7.41 -1.89
CA SER A 116 2.15 7.21 -3.21
C SER A 116 1.16 6.48 -4.11
N SER A 117 0.87 7.02 -5.29
CA SER A 117 -0.07 6.41 -6.25
C SER A 117 0.47 5.17 -6.97
N THR A 118 1.71 4.77 -6.70
CA THR A 118 2.48 3.81 -7.52
C THR A 118 2.90 2.57 -6.73
N GLU A 119 2.93 2.65 -5.41
CA GLU A 119 3.47 1.59 -4.54
C GLU A 119 2.35 0.84 -3.83
N ALA A 120 2.53 -0.48 -3.68
CA ALA A 120 1.57 -1.31 -2.96
C ALA A 120 1.73 -1.12 -1.45
N THR A 121 0.65 -0.72 -0.77
CA THR A 121 0.62 -0.53 0.69
C THR A 121 0.90 -1.85 1.43
N PRO A 122 1.78 -1.85 2.46
CA PRO A 122 2.03 -3.05 3.26
C PRO A 122 0.78 -3.60 3.96
N LYS A 123 0.67 -4.93 4.03
CA LYS A 123 -0.44 -5.63 4.73
C LYS A 123 -0.25 -5.61 6.25
N HIS A 124 -0.41 -4.44 6.85
CA HIS A 124 -0.41 -4.24 8.29
C HIS A 124 -1.73 -3.59 8.73
N PRO A 125 -2.40 -4.07 9.79
CA PRO A 125 -3.74 -3.59 10.15
C PRO A 125 -3.80 -2.08 10.37
N VAL A 126 -2.83 -1.50 11.06
CA VAL A 126 -2.78 -0.04 11.26
C VAL A 126 -2.57 0.73 9.95
N VAL A 127 -1.76 0.19 9.03
CA VAL A 127 -1.48 0.85 7.74
C VAL A 127 -2.72 0.80 6.84
N GLN A 128 -3.44 -0.32 6.83
CA GLN A 128 -4.70 -0.48 6.10
C GLN A 128 -5.80 0.43 6.65
N ALA A 129 -5.88 0.57 7.98
CA ALA A 129 -6.80 1.53 8.59
C ALA A 129 -6.43 2.98 8.24
N LEU A 130 -5.13 3.32 8.22
CA LEU A 130 -4.66 4.66 7.84
C LEU A 130 -4.96 4.96 6.37
N GLU A 131 -4.76 4.00 5.47
CA GLU A 131 -5.09 4.12 4.05
C GLU A 131 -6.59 4.35 3.84
N PHE A 132 -7.44 3.60 4.55
CA PHE A 132 -8.88 3.82 4.53
C PHE A 132 -9.27 5.22 5.02
N VAL A 133 -8.68 5.69 6.13
CA VAL A 133 -8.96 7.03 6.66
C VAL A 133 -8.42 8.13 5.74
N ALA A 134 -7.26 7.92 5.12
CA ALA A 134 -6.64 8.88 4.22
C ALA A 134 -7.41 9.04 2.90
N SER A 135 -8.00 7.95 2.39
CA SER A 135 -8.84 7.97 1.19
C SER A 135 -10.25 8.55 1.41
N ALA A 136 -10.71 8.63 2.66
CA ALA A 136 -12.01 9.22 3.02
C ALA A 136 -12.00 10.76 3.11
N ARG A 137 -10.88 11.41 2.76
CA ARG A 137 -10.68 12.87 2.79
C ARG A 137 -10.98 13.49 1.42
#